data_AF-A0A6B3F5V5-F1
#
_entry.id   AF-A0A6B3F5V5-F1
#
_cell.length_a   1.000
_cell.length_b   1.000
_cell.length_c   1.000
_cell.angle_alpha   90.00
_cell.angle_beta   90.00
_cell.angle_gamma   90.00
#
_symmetry.space_group_name_H-M   'P 1'
#
loop_
_entity.id
_entity.type
_entity.pdbx_description
1 polymer ?
#
loop_
_entity_poly.entity_id
_entity_poly.type
_entity_poly.pdbx_seq_one_letter_code
_entity_poly.pdbx_strand_id
1 'polypeptide(L)' 'GGSYGYQVVLHHADGRYSQYAHLSALNVRAGQHVAEGQRIARSGATGNVTGPHLHFEVRTGPGFGSDIDP' A
#
# COMPACT_ATOMS: atom_id res chain seq x y z
N GLY A 1 -11.64 3.01 0.70
CA GLY A 1 -11.00 2.02 1.56
C GLY A 1 -11.97 0.90 1.85
N GLY A 2 -12.11 -0.05 0.92
CA GLY A 2 -12.86 -1.29 1.15
C GLY A 2 -12.11 -2.20 2.13
N SER A 3 -11.98 -3.49 1.81
CA SER A 3 -11.26 -4.47 2.64
C SER A 3 -9.87 -4.01 3.11
N TYR A 4 -9.17 -3.23 2.29
CA TYR A 4 -7.82 -2.72 2.57
C TYR A 4 -7.74 -1.54 3.55
N GLY A 5 -8.85 -0.90 3.91
CA GLY A 5 -8.81 0.29 4.77
C GLY A 5 -8.05 1.46 4.14
N TYR A 6 -7.23 2.15 4.93
CA TYR A 6 -6.27 3.13 4.41
C TYR A 6 -5.11 2.42 3.74
N GLN A 7 -4.77 2.89 2.55
CA GLN A 7 -3.78 2.26 1.71
C GLN A 7 -2.95 3.29 0.93
N VAL A 8 -1.73 2.89 0.60
CA VAL A 8 -0.86 3.57 -0.35
C VAL A 8 -0.54 2.58 -1.46
N VAL A 9 -0.65 3.02 -2.71
CA VAL A 9 -0.19 2.28 -3.88
C VAL A 9 0.88 3.11 -4.55
N LEU A 10 2.09 2.56 -4.67
CA LEU A 10 3.21 3.19 -5.35
C LEU A 10 3.41 2.54 -6.71
N HIS A 11 3.63 3.35 -7.74
CA HIS A 11 4.09 2.90 -9.05
C HIS A 11 5.61 3.04 -9.11
N HIS A 12 6.29 1.98 -9.54
CA HIS A 12 7.74 1.90 -9.63
C HIS A 12 8.24 2.15 -11.05
N ALA A 13 9.50 2.53 -11.18
CA ALA A 13 10.10 2.86 -12.48
C ALA A 13 10.14 1.68 -13.46
N ASP A 14 10.09 0.45 -12.94
CA ASP A 14 10.04 -0.79 -13.71
C ASP A 14 8.62 -1.22 -14.13
N GLY A 15 7.61 -0.38 -13.87
CA GLY A 15 6.22 -0.64 -14.22
C GLY A 15 5.45 -1.47 -13.18
N ARG A 16 6.10 -1.93 -12.11
CA ARG A 16 5.43 -2.65 -11.01
C ARG A 16 4.75 -1.68 -10.05
N TYR A 17 3.91 -2.23 -9.20
CA TYR A 17 3.26 -1.51 -8.12
C TYR A 17 3.53 -2.20 -6.79
N SER A 18 3.62 -1.42 -5.71
CA SER A 18 3.57 -1.95 -4.35
C SER A 18 2.38 -1.37 -3.61
N GLN A 19 1.58 -2.23 -2.98
CA GLN A 19 0.49 -1.81 -2.12
C GLN A 19 0.84 -2.01 -0.64
N TYR A 20 0.48 -1.01 0.16
CA TYR A 20 0.55 -1.02 1.61
C TYR A 20 -0.85 -0.75 2.15
N ALA A 21 -1.42 -1.65 2.94
CA ALA A 21 -2.80 -1.57 3.41
C ALA A 21 -2.91 -1.72 4.93
N HIS A 22 -4.15 -1.58 5.43
CA HIS A 22 -4.52 -1.57 6.84
C HIS A 22 -3.87 -0.45 7.67
N LEU A 23 -3.49 0.64 7.02
CA LEU A 23 -2.71 1.73 7.61
C LEU A 23 -3.52 2.50 8.66
N SER A 24 -2.86 3.05 9.68
CA SER A 24 -3.49 3.94 10.68
C SER A 24 -3.39 5.42 10.29
N ALA A 25 -2.40 5.78 9.47
CA ALA A 25 -2.19 7.14 9.01
C ALA A 25 -1.44 7.16 7.68
N LEU A 26 -1.73 8.16 6.85
CA LEU A 26 -1.07 8.43 5.58
C LEU A 26 -0.14 9.65 5.74
N ASN A 27 1.11 9.53 5.28
CA ASN A 27 2.08 10.63 5.27
C ASN A 27 2.34 11.16 3.86
N VAL A 28 1.63 10.64 2.87
CA VAL A 28 1.75 10.98 1.44
C VAL A 28 0.38 11.19 0.83
N ARG A 29 0.36 11.80 -0.35
CA ARG A 29 -0.85 12.04 -1.16
C ARG A 29 -0.68 11.52 -2.59
N ALA A 30 -1.80 11.32 -3.28
CA ALA A 30 -1.78 10.91 -4.68
C ALA A 30 -0.96 11.89 -5.55
N GLY A 31 -0.17 11.35 -6.48
CA GLY A 31 0.73 12.12 -7.35
C GLY A 31 2.03 12.59 -6.70
N GLN A 32 2.25 12.32 -5.41
CA GLN A 32 3.52 12.61 -4.75
C GLN A 32 4.59 11.59 -5.16
N HIS A 33 5.75 12.08 -5.61
CA HIS A 33 6.95 11.25 -5.74
C HIS A 33 7.54 10.94 -4.37
N VAL A 34 7.97 9.70 -4.19
CA VAL A 34 8.61 9.22 -2.96
C VAL A 34 9.94 8.56 -3.31
N ALA A 35 10.92 8.70 -2.42
CA ALA A 35 12.22 8.03 -2.55
C ALA A 35 12.25 6.74 -1.73
N GLU A 36 13.19 5.85 -2.06
CA GLU A 36 13.50 4.70 -1.22
C GLU A 36 13.86 5.15 0.21
N GLY A 37 13.38 4.41 1.21
CA GLY A 37 13.56 4.76 2.63
C GLY A 37 12.64 5.86 3.14
N GLN A 38 11.86 6.54 2.29
CA GLN A 38 10.91 7.55 2.72
C GLN A 38 9.74 6.90 3.47
N ARG A 39 9.41 7.44 4.65
CA ARG A 39 8.22 7.02 5.39
C ARG A 39 6.95 7.50 4.70
N ILE A 40 6.14 6.55 4.24
CA ILE A 40 4.89 6.85 3.51
C ILE A 40 3.62 6.75 4.38
N ALA A 41 3.67 6.01 5.48
CA ALA A 41 2.50 5.74 6.33
C ALA A 41 2.90 5.14 7.68
N ARG A 42 1.88 4.85 8.52
CA ARG A 42 1.99 4.00 9.72
C ARG A 42 1.10 2.76 9.57
N SER A 43 1.58 1.59 9.97
CA SER A 43 0.76 0.37 10.06
C SER A 43 -0.41 0.58 11.05
N GLY A 44 -1.44 -0.25 10.94
CA GLY A 44 -2.64 -0.08 11.73
C GLY A 44 -3.56 -1.28 11.64
N ALA A 45 -4.85 -1.02 11.81
CA ALA A 45 -5.90 -2.03 11.75
C ALA A 45 -7.15 -1.49 11.04
N THR A 46 -6.99 -0.67 10.00
CA THR A 46 -8.14 -0.16 9.23
C THR A 46 -8.57 -1.16 8.14
N GLY A 47 -9.86 -1.15 7.79
CA GLY A 47 -10.42 -2.11 6.83
C GLY A 47 -10.84 -3.42 7.50
N ASN A 48 -10.77 -4.52 6.76
CA ASN A 48 -11.18 -5.84 7.21
C ASN A 48 -9.97 -6.63 7.75
N VAL A 49 -9.74 -6.54 9.06
CA VAL A 49 -8.61 -7.20 9.74
C VAL A 49 -9.02 -7.77 11.08
N THR A 50 -8.31 -8.80 11.54
CA THR A 50 -8.48 -9.39 12.88
C THR A 50 -7.63 -8.70 13.95
N GLY A 51 -6.62 -7.94 13.56
CA GLY A 51 -5.73 -7.21 14.46
C GLY A 51 -4.69 -6.36 13.72
N PRO A 52 -3.88 -5.55 14.43
CA PRO A 52 -2.93 -4.64 13.80
C PRO A 52 -1.80 -5.38 13.06
N HIS A 53 -1.65 -5.10 11.76
CA HIS A 53 -0.56 -5.61 10.93
C HIS A 53 -0.39 -4.73 9.67
N LEU A 54 0.67 -4.99 8.91
CA LEU A 54 0.85 -4.42 7.57
C LEU A 54 0.50 -5.50 6.55
N HIS A 55 -0.44 -5.20 5.64
CA HIS A 55 -0.65 -5.99 4.44
C HIS A 55 0.15 -5.38 3.30
N PHE A 56 1.01 -6.18 2.67
CA PHE A 56 1.93 -5.76 1.63
C PHE A 56 1.76 -6.66 0.40
N GLU A 57 1.71 -6.04 -0.77
CA GLU A 57 1.67 -6.76 -2.05
C GLU A 57 2.61 -6.09 -3.07
N VAL A 58 3.23 -6.89 -3.93
CA VAL A 58 3.81 -6.44 -5.19
C VAL A 58 2.86 -6.84 -6.31
N ARG A 59 2.63 -5.95 -7.28
CA ARG A 59 1.65 -6.13 -8.35
C ARG A 59 2.20 -5.77 -9.72
N THR A 60 1.67 -6.43 -10.75
CA THR A 60 1.93 -6.09 -12.16
C THR A 60 1.03 -4.96 -12.68
N GLY A 61 -0.02 -4.60 -11.93
CA GLY A 61 -0.90 -3.46 -12.24
C GLY A 61 -1.47 -2.80 -10.99
N PRO A 62 -2.23 -1.70 -11.13
CA PRO A 62 -2.79 -0.98 -9.99
C PRO A 62 -4.03 -1.66 -9.37
N GLY A 63 -4.63 -2.62 -10.09
CA GLY A 63 -5.87 -3.29 -9.71
C GLY A 63 -5.69 -4.51 -8.80
N PHE A 64 -6.77 -4.86 -8.11
CA PHE A 64 -6.88 -6.11 -7.35
C PHE A 64 -6.69 -7.34 -8.25
N GLY A 65 -6.03 -8.39 -7.75
CA GLY A 65 -5.79 -9.64 -8.48
C GLY A 65 -4.65 -9.60 -9.48
N SER A 66 -3.81 -8.57 -9.43
CA SER A 66 -2.55 -8.48 -10.20
C SER A 66 -1.31 -8.71 -9.34
N ASP A 67 -1.53 -9.16 -8.10
CA ASP A 67 -0.50 -9.48 -7.13
C ASP A 67 0.36 -10.67 -7.57
N ILE A 68 1.64 -10.56 -7.25
CA ILE A 68 2.67 -11.59 -7.41
C ILE A 68 3.35 -11.77 -6.06
N ASP A 69 3.93 -12.96 -5.84
CA ASP A 69 4.68 -13.24 -4.61
C ASP A 69 5.83 -12.21 -4.48
N PRO A 70 5.82 -11.37 -3.41
CA PRO A 70 6.74 -10.25 -3.26
C PRO A 70 8.23 -10.62 -3.15
#